data_AF-A0AAX1GEG7-F1
#
_entry.id   AF-A0AAX1GEG7-F1
#
_cell.length_a   1.000
_cell.length_b   1.000
_cell.length_c   1.000
_cell.angle_alpha   90.00
_cell.angle_beta   90.00
_cell.angle_gamma   90.00
#
_symmetry.space_group_name_H-M   'P 1'
#
loop_
_entity.id
_entity.type
_entity.pdbx_description
1 polymer ?
#
loop_
_entity_poly.entity_id
_entity_poly.type
_entity_poly.pdbx_seq_one_letter_code
_entity_poly.pdbx_strand_id
1 'polypeptide(L)'
;MAFIADIVTQLRRLESALNEALLRLQQVQDTEALHDLRVCLRRIRSLLRPLRGCPGATRLDRAAAELGKLTTPLRDLEVLIVELAHHRLDWQANVRQSDFQARCRQLLANPLLISFPSLLHAWPHRFRRIAQRPAKHRVNRRLQRQQRQLRRALADTGYDRHRLRLLVKRLRYAAEAYPQRLPLSPAAMAGLKAVQNALGDWHDREVWCLQAEHQADLWPLLPRWQAEQHQALARADILLVALSPALVAKTGGASRS
;
A
#
# COMPACT_ATOMS: atom_id res chain seq x y z
N MET A 1 -14.00 25.38 -3.20
CA MET A 1 -12.67 25.77 -2.71
C MET A 1 -12.08 24.74 -1.75
N ALA A 2 -12.75 24.39 -0.63
CA ALA A 2 -12.25 23.43 0.36
C ALA A 2 -11.71 22.10 -0.21
N PHE A 3 -12.46 21.42 -1.09
CA PHE A 3 -12.01 20.14 -1.68
C PHE A 3 -10.64 20.19 -2.36
N ILE A 4 -10.40 21.21 -3.19
CA ILE A 4 -9.14 21.31 -3.93
C ILE A 4 -8.00 21.64 -2.96
N ALA A 5 -8.25 22.51 -1.98
CA ALA A 5 -7.29 22.82 -0.92
C ALA A 5 -6.91 21.56 -0.12
N ASP A 6 -7.88 20.76 0.31
CA ASP A 6 -7.63 19.50 1.06
C ASP A 6 -6.69 18.56 0.29
N ILE A 7 -6.96 18.34 -1.01
CA ILE A 7 -6.16 17.45 -1.85
C ILE A 7 -4.75 17.97 -2.02
N VAL A 8 -4.59 19.28 -2.23
CA VAL A 8 -3.26 19.87 -2.36
C VAL A 8 -2.49 19.78 -1.06
N THR A 9 -3.13 20.06 0.09
CA THR A 9 -2.50 19.92 1.41
C THR A 9 -2.05 18.49 1.68
N GLN A 10 -2.90 17.50 1.41
CA GLN A 10 -2.53 16.07 1.55
C GLN A 10 -1.38 15.70 0.61
N LEU A 11 -1.40 16.16 -0.63
CA LEU A 11 -0.32 15.90 -1.58
C LEU A 11 1.02 16.49 -1.11
N ARG A 12 1.03 17.72 -0.59
CA ARG A 12 2.26 18.37 -0.08
C ARG A 12 2.85 17.61 1.11
N ARG A 13 2.01 17.06 2.01
CA ARG A 13 2.49 16.18 3.09
C ARG A 13 3.13 14.91 2.55
N LEU A 14 2.50 14.29 1.55
CA LEU A 14 3.03 13.09 0.89
C LEU A 14 4.31 13.37 0.09
N GLU A 15 4.43 14.56 -0.51
CA GLU A 15 5.63 15.01 -1.20
C GLU A 15 6.81 15.17 -0.22
N SER A 16 6.57 15.79 0.94
CA SER A 16 7.59 15.89 1.99
C SER A 16 8.07 14.50 2.45
N ALA A 17 7.13 13.60 2.77
CA ALA A 17 7.46 12.24 3.20
C ALA A 17 8.15 11.41 2.11
N LEU A 18 7.78 11.62 0.84
CA LEU A 18 8.46 10.99 -0.29
C LEU A 18 9.91 11.46 -0.40
N ASN A 19 10.16 12.77 -0.30
CA ASN A 19 11.51 13.33 -0.40
C ASN A 19 12.39 12.86 0.76
N GLU A 20 11.84 12.80 1.98
CA GLU A 20 12.53 12.24 3.14
C GLU A 20 12.90 10.76 2.93
N ALA A 21 11.95 9.93 2.48
CA ALA A 21 12.21 8.53 2.18
C ALA A 21 13.26 8.35 1.07
N LEU A 22 13.27 9.21 0.05
CA LEU A 22 14.28 9.20 -1.02
C LEU A 22 15.67 9.58 -0.51
N LEU A 23 15.78 10.55 0.40
CA LEU A 23 17.05 10.91 1.04
C LEU A 23 17.57 9.76 1.90
N ARG A 24 16.70 9.17 2.73
CA ARG A 24 17.03 8.01 3.56
C ARG A 24 17.46 6.80 2.73
N LEU A 25 16.85 6.59 1.55
CA LEU A 25 17.21 5.47 0.66
C LEU A 25 18.64 5.58 0.10
N GLN A 26 19.25 6.76 0.11
CA GLN A 26 20.66 6.94 -0.24
C GLN A 26 21.61 6.51 0.89
N GLN A 27 21.11 6.36 2.11
CA GLN A 27 21.88 5.92 3.27
C GLN A 27 21.83 4.39 3.36
N VAL A 28 23.00 3.74 3.20
CA VAL A 28 23.12 2.28 3.13
C VAL A 28 22.64 1.55 4.40
N GLN A 29 22.61 2.24 5.55
CA GLN A 29 22.30 1.65 6.85
C GLN A 29 20.81 1.70 7.21
N ASP A 30 19.98 2.45 6.47
CA ASP A 30 18.57 2.61 6.79
C ASP A 30 17.74 1.45 6.20
N THR A 31 17.34 0.52 7.07
CA THR A 31 16.59 -0.69 6.72
C THR A 31 15.09 -0.46 6.49
N GLU A 32 14.59 0.75 6.75
CA GLU A 32 13.16 1.09 6.59
C GLU A 32 12.92 2.10 5.44
N ALA A 33 13.97 2.69 4.87
CA ALA A 33 13.84 3.69 3.81
C ALA A 33 13.04 3.20 2.59
N LEU A 34 13.29 1.97 2.13
CA LEU A 34 12.55 1.38 1.00
C LEU A 34 11.09 1.09 1.38
N HIS A 35 10.85 0.64 2.61
CA HIS A 35 9.49 0.47 3.15
C HIS A 35 8.72 1.79 3.07
N ASP A 36 9.31 2.85 3.60
CA ASP A 36 8.68 4.17 3.69
C ASP A 36 8.43 4.79 2.31
N LEU A 37 9.38 4.65 1.38
CA LEU A 37 9.19 5.04 -0.02
C LEU A 37 7.96 4.33 -0.61
N ARG A 38 7.83 3.02 -0.40
CA ARG A 38 6.70 2.23 -0.91
C ARG A 38 5.37 2.59 -0.25
N VAL A 39 5.38 2.86 1.06
CA VAL A 39 4.20 3.36 1.77
C VAL A 39 3.77 4.71 1.21
N CYS A 40 4.70 5.63 0.98
CA CYS A 40 4.44 6.93 0.38
C CYS A 40 3.86 6.81 -1.03
N LEU A 41 4.47 6.02 -1.91
CA LEU A 41 3.95 5.75 -3.26
C LEU A 41 2.53 5.19 -3.23
N ARG A 42 2.24 4.25 -2.32
CA ARG A 42 0.89 3.68 -2.15
C ARG A 42 -0.13 4.72 -1.67
N ARG A 43 0.26 5.61 -0.75
CA ARG A 43 -0.58 6.73 -0.29
C ARG A 43 -0.84 7.74 -1.41
N ILE A 44 0.19 8.12 -2.17
CA ILE A 44 0.08 8.99 -3.35
C ILE A 44 -0.91 8.38 -4.36
N ARG A 45 -0.78 7.09 -4.68
CA ARG A 45 -1.73 6.41 -5.57
C ARG A 45 -3.14 6.39 -5.01
N SER A 46 -3.31 6.26 -3.71
CA SER A 46 -4.63 6.24 -3.08
C SER A 46 -5.30 7.61 -3.14
N LEU A 47 -4.53 8.69 -3.06
CA LEU A 47 -4.98 10.05 -3.32
C LEU A 47 -5.26 10.31 -4.81
N LEU A 48 -4.48 9.75 -5.73
CA LEU A 48 -4.62 10.07 -7.16
C LEU A 48 -5.63 9.19 -7.91
N ARG A 49 -5.81 7.92 -7.50
CA ARG A 49 -6.71 6.97 -8.18
C ARG A 49 -8.15 7.47 -8.28
N PRO A 50 -8.78 8.00 -7.22
CA PRO A 50 -10.13 8.57 -7.34
C PRO A 50 -10.19 9.78 -8.29
N LEU A 51 -9.07 10.47 -8.48
CA LEU A 51 -8.93 11.62 -9.37
C LEU A 51 -8.61 11.26 -10.83
N ARG A 52 -8.40 9.99 -11.21
CA ARG A 52 -8.16 9.63 -12.64
C ARG A 52 -9.23 10.19 -13.57
N GLY A 53 -8.78 10.81 -14.66
CA GLY A 53 -9.61 11.59 -15.58
C GLY A 53 -9.65 13.08 -15.26
N CYS A 54 -9.02 13.52 -14.15
CA CYS A 54 -8.61 14.91 -13.98
C CYS A 54 -7.25 15.13 -14.68
N PRO A 55 -6.95 16.36 -15.13
CA PRO A 55 -5.69 16.67 -15.80
C PRO A 55 -4.47 16.28 -14.97
N GLY A 56 -3.52 15.57 -15.60
CA GLY A 56 -2.27 15.13 -14.98
C GLY A 56 -2.38 14.01 -13.95
N ALA A 57 -3.53 13.82 -13.28
CA ALA A 57 -3.70 12.85 -12.19
C ALA A 57 -3.50 11.40 -12.67
N THR A 58 -4.03 11.06 -13.84
CA THR A 58 -3.87 9.71 -14.44
C THR A 58 -2.41 9.40 -14.73
N ARG A 59 -1.66 10.37 -15.28
CA ARG A 59 -0.23 10.19 -15.61
C ARG A 59 0.60 10.00 -14.34
N LEU A 60 0.33 10.82 -13.32
CA LEU A 60 1.05 10.76 -12.05
C LEU A 60 0.75 9.47 -11.27
N ASP A 61 -0.50 9.00 -11.26
CA ASP A 61 -0.84 7.70 -10.66
C ASP A 61 -0.20 6.52 -11.42
N ARG A 62 -0.10 6.60 -12.76
CA ARG A 62 0.63 5.59 -13.55
C ARG A 62 2.11 5.59 -13.20
N ALA A 63 2.76 6.75 -13.14
CA ALA A 63 4.17 6.86 -12.73
C ALA A 63 4.41 6.25 -11.33
N ALA A 64 3.56 6.60 -10.36
CA ALA A 64 3.63 6.00 -9.01
C ALA A 64 3.34 4.49 -9.02
N ALA A 65 2.50 4.01 -9.94
CA ALA A 65 2.24 2.58 -10.13
C ALA A 65 3.46 1.83 -10.65
N GLU A 66 4.16 2.40 -11.65
CA GLU A 66 5.37 1.80 -12.20
C GLU A 66 6.50 1.78 -11.16
N LEU A 67 6.72 2.87 -10.41
CA LEU A 67 7.66 2.87 -9.28
C LEU A 67 7.28 1.83 -8.21
N GLY A 68 5.98 1.65 -7.95
CA GLY A 68 5.50 0.59 -7.07
C GLY A 68 5.82 -0.82 -7.57
N LYS A 69 5.79 -1.06 -8.89
CA LYS A 69 6.20 -2.35 -9.49
C LYS A 69 7.70 -2.56 -9.37
N LEU A 70 8.50 -1.54 -9.73
CA LEU A 70 9.96 -1.59 -9.67
C LEU A 70 10.47 -1.88 -8.25
N THR A 71 9.82 -1.32 -7.24
CA THR A 71 10.20 -1.50 -5.83
C THR A 71 9.65 -2.79 -5.19
N THR A 72 8.76 -3.54 -5.86
CA THR A 72 8.13 -4.73 -5.25
C THR A 72 9.14 -5.87 -5.05
N PRO A 73 9.89 -6.32 -6.07
CA PRO A 73 10.90 -7.36 -5.88
C PRO A 73 11.96 -6.99 -4.85
N LEU A 74 12.35 -5.71 -4.78
CA LEU A 74 13.32 -5.24 -3.77
C LEU A 74 12.75 -5.35 -2.36
N ARG A 75 11.48 -4.99 -2.14
CA ARG A 75 10.87 -5.12 -0.81
C ARG A 75 10.65 -6.58 -0.43
N ASP A 76 10.29 -7.42 -1.38
CA ASP A 76 10.12 -8.86 -1.11
C ASP A 76 11.47 -9.47 -0.71
N LEU A 77 12.56 -9.06 -1.36
CA LEU A 77 13.94 -9.43 -0.99
C LEU A 77 14.34 -8.88 0.39
N GLU A 78 14.06 -7.61 0.67
CA GLU A 78 14.34 -6.95 1.97
C GLU A 78 13.65 -7.68 3.13
N VAL A 79 12.38 -8.05 2.96
CA VAL A 79 11.60 -8.79 3.96
C VAL A 79 12.15 -10.21 4.13
N LEU A 80 12.54 -10.89 3.05
CA LEU A 80 13.16 -12.22 3.13
C LEU A 80 14.51 -12.18 3.85
N ILE A 81 15.34 -11.15 3.61
CA ILE A 81 16.63 -11.02 4.31
C ILE A 81 16.43 -10.93 5.82
N VAL A 82 15.46 -10.12 6.27
CA VAL A 82 15.12 -9.99 7.69
C VAL A 82 14.63 -11.32 8.27
N GLU A 83 13.79 -12.05 7.53
CA GLU A 83 13.29 -13.37 7.93
C GLU A 83 14.42 -14.40 8.07
N LEU A 84 15.34 -14.45 7.10
CA LEU A 84 16.49 -15.36 7.14
C LEU A 84 17.42 -15.06 8.31
N ALA A 85 17.70 -13.78 8.58
CA ALA A 85 18.49 -13.34 9.72
C ALA A 85 17.81 -13.70 11.05
N HIS A 86 16.48 -13.54 11.15
CA HIS A 86 15.71 -13.95 12.33
C HIS A 86 15.87 -15.46 12.63
N HIS A 87 16.01 -16.27 11.58
CA HIS A 87 16.24 -17.71 11.68
C HIS A 87 17.71 -18.13 11.76
N ARG A 88 18.64 -17.19 11.95
CA ARG A 88 20.09 -17.44 12.02
C ARG A 88 20.67 -18.10 10.76
N LEU A 89 20.06 -17.84 9.61
CA LEU A 89 20.58 -18.23 8.29
C LEU A 89 21.42 -17.10 7.70
N ASP A 90 22.48 -16.71 8.42
CA ASP A 90 23.27 -15.50 8.14
C ASP A 90 23.93 -15.54 6.76
N TRP A 91 24.39 -16.72 6.32
CA TRP A 91 24.98 -16.86 4.99
C TRP A 91 23.96 -16.57 3.88
N GLN A 92 22.77 -17.17 3.95
CA GLN A 92 21.69 -16.95 2.99
C GLN A 92 21.20 -15.49 2.98
N ALA A 93 21.13 -14.87 4.16
CA ALA A 93 20.78 -13.46 4.31
C ALA A 93 21.85 -12.54 3.68
N ASN A 94 23.14 -12.78 3.97
CA ASN A 94 24.24 -11.96 3.49
C ASN A 94 24.40 -12.00 1.96
N VAL A 95 24.24 -13.17 1.33
CA VAL A 95 24.28 -13.30 -0.14
C VAL A 95 23.19 -12.41 -0.78
N ARG A 96 21.98 -12.44 -0.23
CA ARG A 96 20.83 -11.65 -0.70
C ARG A 96 21.00 -10.15 -0.40
N GLN A 97 21.67 -9.80 0.70
CA GLN A 97 21.97 -8.41 1.07
C GLN A 97 22.82 -7.70 0.00
N SER A 98 23.82 -8.39 -0.57
CA SER A 98 24.63 -7.81 -1.66
C SER A 98 23.82 -7.54 -2.94
N ASP A 99 22.95 -8.48 -3.34
CA ASP A 99 22.03 -8.29 -4.48
C ASP A 99 21.05 -7.13 -4.21
N PHE A 100 20.49 -7.07 -3.00
CA PHE A 100 19.60 -6.00 -2.57
C PHE A 100 20.27 -4.62 -2.72
N GLN A 101 21.50 -4.46 -2.21
CA GLN A 101 22.26 -3.20 -2.33
C GLN A 101 22.54 -2.83 -3.79
N ALA A 102 22.87 -3.79 -4.64
CA ALA A 102 23.07 -3.55 -6.07
C ALA A 102 21.79 -3.05 -6.75
N ARG A 103 20.64 -3.69 -6.47
CA ARG A 103 19.33 -3.29 -7.00
C ARG A 103 18.86 -1.94 -6.47
N CYS A 104 19.12 -1.62 -5.21
CA CYS A 104 18.85 -0.29 -4.65
C CYS A 104 19.63 0.81 -5.39
N ARG A 105 20.91 0.58 -5.72
CA ARG A 105 21.69 1.52 -6.55
C ARG A 105 21.09 1.70 -7.94
N GLN A 106 20.65 0.62 -8.59
CA GLN A 106 19.96 0.68 -9.88
C GLN A 106 18.63 1.45 -9.78
N LEU A 107 17.88 1.25 -8.69
CA LEU A 107 16.64 1.98 -8.42
C LEU A 107 16.91 3.49 -8.28
N LEU A 108 17.93 3.88 -7.52
CA LEU A 108 18.33 5.29 -7.35
C LEU A 108 18.74 5.95 -8.67
N ALA A 109 19.34 5.20 -9.59
CA ALA A 109 19.68 5.66 -10.93
C ALA A 109 18.47 5.68 -11.91
N ASN A 110 17.30 5.19 -11.50
CA ASN A 110 16.16 5.07 -12.40
C ASN A 110 15.59 6.46 -12.77
N PRO A 111 15.47 6.80 -14.08
CA PRO A 111 15.00 8.12 -14.51
C PRO A 111 13.58 8.46 -14.02
N LEU A 112 12.71 7.46 -13.88
CA LEU A 112 11.37 7.68 -13.35
C LEU A 112 11.43 8.07 -11.87
N LEU A 113 12.29 7.43 -11.07
CA LEU A 113 12.45 7.75 -9.66
C LEU A 113 12.99 9.18 -9.49
N ILE A 114 14.02 9.53 -10.27
CA ILE A 114 14.66 10.85 -10.27
C ILE A 114 13.65 11.96 -10.65
N SER A 115 12.84 11.73 -11.69
CA SER A 115 11.91 12.74 -12.20
C SER A 115 10.59 12.84 -11.42
N PHE A 116 10.21 11.80 -10.67
CA PHE A 116 8.90 11.71 -10.01
C PHE A 116 8.63 12.82 -8.98
N PRO A 117 9.56 13.20 -8.09
CA PRO A 117 9.37 14.33 -7.17
C PRO A 117 8.98 15.63 -7.89
N SER A 118 9.67 15.98 -8.98
CA SER A 118 9.37 17.16 -9.78
C SER A 118 8.00 17.08 -10.45
N LEU A 119 7.61 15.90 -10.94
CA LEU A 119 6.27 15.66 -11.50
C LEU A 119 5.17 15.83 -10.43
N LEU A 120 5.42 15.36 -9.21
CA LEU A 120 4.53 15.47 -8.07
C LEU A 120 4.39 16.94 -7.63
N HIS A 121 5.51 17.66 -7.50
CA HIS A 121 5.58 19.06 -7.11
C HIS A 121 4.79 19.98 -8.05
N ALA A 122 4.90 19.75 -9.36
CA ALA A 122 4.28 20.60 -10.38
C ALA A 122 2.78 20.35 -10.57
N TRP A 123 2.25 19.22 -10.10
CA TRP A 123 0.86 18.82 -10.36
C TRP A 123 -0.19 19.70 -9.66
N PRO A 124 -0.06 20.12 -8.39
CA PRO A 124 -1.00 21.02 -7.71
C PRO A 124 -1.39 22.28 -8.49
N HIS A 125 -0.41 22.94 -9.12
CA HIS A 125 -0.64 24.16 -9.90
C HIS A 125 -1.55 23.89 -11.10
N ARG A 126 -1.34 22.77 -11.80
CA ARG A 126 -2.20 22.35 -12.93
C ARG A 126 -3.58 21.91 -12.45
N PHE A 127 -3.63 21.19 -11.32
CA PHE A 127 -4.87 20.73 -10.72
C PHE A 127 -5.76 21.91 -10.30
N ARG A 128 -5.22 22.92 -9.61
CA ARG A 128 -6.00 24.11 -9.19
C ARG A 128 -6.61 24.87 -10.37
N ARG A 129 -5.88 25.00 -11.48
CA ARG A 129 -6.33 25.75 -12.67
C ARG A 129 -7.46 25.07 -13.44
N ILE A 130 -7.50 23.74 -13.44
CA ILE A 130 -8.36 22.96 -14.36
C ILE A 130 -9.35 22.04 -13.61
N ALA A 131 -9.28 21.94 -12.28
CA ALA A 131 -10.18 21.09 -11.49
C ALA A 131 -11.61 21.67 -11.45
N GLN A 132 -12.47 21.15 -12.32
CA GLN A 132 -13.88 21.49 -12.38
C GLN A 132 -14.70 20.79 -11.27
N ARG A 133 -15.90 21.32 -10.95
CA ARG A 133 -16.91 20.72 -10.04
C ARG A 133 -17.16 19.19 -10.21
N PRO A 134 -17.08 18.57 -11.41
CA PRO A 134 -17.27 17.12 -11.59
C PRO A 134 -16.24 16.25 -10.86
N ALA A 135 -15.06 16.79 -10.53
CA ALA A 135 -14.01 16.03 -9.84
C ALA A 135 -14.47 15.55 -8.45
N LYS A 136 -15.18 16.40 -7.69
CA LYS A 136 -15.73 16.05 -6.37
C LYS A 136 -16.72 14.88 -6.48
N HIS A 137 -17.69 14.96 -7.40
CA HIS A 137 -18.67 13.90 -7.61
C HIS A 137 -18.03 12.59 -8.05
N ARG A 138 -17.02 12.65 -8.93
CA ARG A 138 -16.27 11.48 -9.39
C ARG A 138 -15.53 10.77 -8.26
N VAL A 139 -14.84 11.53 -7.40
CA VAL A 139 -14.16 10.99 -6.22
C VAL A 139 -15.16 10.30 -5.31
N ASN A 140 -16.26 10.97 -4.93
CA ASN A 140 -17.27 10.39 -4.04
C ASN A 140 -17.85 9.09 -4.61
N ARG A 141 -18.22 9.08 -5.90
CA ARG A 141 -18.73 7.86 -6.58
C ARG A 141 -17.71 6.73 -6.55
N ARG A 142 -16.42 7.02 -6.73
CA ARG A 142 -15.35 6.00 -6.71
C ARG A 142 -15.10 5.45 -5.30
N LEU A 143 -15.08 6.30 -4.28
CA LEU A 143 -14.92 5.88 -2.89
C LEU A 143 -16.09 4.98 -2.45
N GLN A 144 -17.33 5.38 -2.75
CA GLN A 144 -18.53 4.56 -2.49
C GLN A 144 -18.50 3.22 -3.23
N ARG A 145 -17.96 3.18 -4.46
CA ARG A 145 -17.78 1.91 -5.19
C ARG A 145 -16.74 1.02 -4.52
N GLN A 146 -15.62 1.56 -4.05
CA GLN A 146 -14.60 0.79 -3.32
C GLN A 146 -15.15 0.18 -2.02
N GLN A 147 -15.89 0.97 -1.25
CA GLN A 147 -16.53 0.49 -0.02
C GLN A 147 -17.55 -0.63 -0.31
N ARG A 148 -18.42 -0.45 -1.31
CA ARG A 148 -19.39 -1.47 -1.73
C ARG A 148 -18.70 -2.74 -2.25
N GLN A 149 -17.59 -2.59 -2.98
CA GLN A 149 -16.82 -3.72 -3.48
C GLN A 149 -16.25 -4.56 -2.33
N LEU A 150 -15.66 -3.92 -1.30
CA LEU A 150 -15.16 -4.66 -0.14
C LEU A 150 -16.30 -5.33 0.63
N ARG A 151 -17.43 -4.64 0.86
CA ARG A 151 -18.59 -5.24 1.54
C ARG A 151 -19.12 -6.48 0.80
N ARG A 152 -19.20 -6.44 -0.53
CA ARG A 152 -19.60 -7.60 -1.34
C ARG A 152 -18.59 -8.74 -1.23
N ALA A 153 -17.30 -8.44 -1.29
CA ALA A 153 -16.25 -9.43 -1.15
C ALA A 153 -16.23 -10.09 0.25
N LEU A 154 -16.56 -9.33 1.30
CA LEU A 154 -16.68 -9.87 2.67
C LEU A 154 -17.93 -10.73 2.87
N ALA A 155 -18.99 -10.52 2.08
CA ALA A 155 -20.20 -11.33 2.13
C ALA A 155 -20.08 -12.66 1.36
N ASP A 156 -19.05 -12.80 0.53
CA ASP A 156 -18.77 -14.00 -0.25
C ASP A 156 -17.75 -14.87 0.49
N THR A 157 -18.20 -16.01 1.02
CA THR A 157 -17.38 -16.93 1.81
C THR A 157 -16.22 -17.53 1.02
N GLY A 158 -16.37 -17.67 -0.30
CA GLY A 158 -15.37 -18.22 -1.22
C GLY A 158 -14.46 -17.17 -1.84
N TYR A 159 -14.55 -15.90 -1.42
CA TYR A 159 -13.78 -14.83 -2.07
C TYR A 159 -12.27 -15.02 -1.92
N ASP A 160 -11.55 -14.92 -3.04
CA ASP A 160 -10.10 -15.03 -3.10
C ASP A 160 -9.39 -14.08 -2.10
N ARG A 161 -8.57 -14.66 -1.23
CA ARG A 161 -7.92 -13.95 -0.11
C ARG A 161 -6.88 -12.96 -0.59
N HIS A 162 -6.18 -13.26 -1.68
CA HIS A 162 -5.26 -12.32 -2.29
C HIS A 162 -5.99 -11.05 -2.80
N ARG A 163 -7.08 -11.21 -3.56
CA ARG A 163 -7.93 -10.08 -3.99
C ARG A 163 -8.52 -9.34 -2.81
N LEU A 164 -8.95 -10.03 -1.76
CA LEU A 164 -9.50 -9.40 -0.55
C LEU A 164 -8.46 -8.51 0.14
N ARG A 165 -7.22 -8.99 0.28
CA ARG A 165 -6.08 -8.21 0.77
C ARG A 165 -5.88 -6.91 -0.01
N LEU A 166 -5.98 -6.97 -1.34
CA LEU A 166 -5.88 -5.78 -2.19
C LEU A 166 -7.04 -4.80 -1.97
N LEU A 167 -8.27 -5.29 -1.74
CA LEU A 167 -9.43 -4.46 -1.44
C LEU A 167 -9.34 -3.81 -0.07
N VAL A 168 -8.93 -4.55 0.96
CA VAL A 168 -8.70 -4.04 2.33
C VAL A 168 -7.66 -2.94 2.31
N LYS A 169 -6.48 -3.18 1.71
CA LYS A 169 -5.44 -2.14 1.51
C LYS A 169 -6.05 -0.92 0.84
N ARG A 170 -6.75 -1.10 -0.28
CA ARG A 170 -7.32 0.00 -1.06
C ARG A 170 -8.30 0.84 -0.26
N LEU A 171 -9.20 0.21 0.51
CA LEU A 171 -10.19 0.96 1.30
C LEU A 171 -9.52 1.71 2.44
N ARG A 172 -8.59 1.07 3.17
CA ARG A 172 -7.87 1.72 4.29
C ARG A 172 -7.13 2.97 3.82
N TYR A 173 -6.32 2.85 2.76
CA TYR A 173 -5.58 4.01 2.24
C TYR A 173 -6.49 5.07 1.62
N ALA A 174 -7.62 4.69 1.04
CA ALA A 174 -8.60 5.65 0.54
C ALA A 174 -9.26 6.43 1.69
N ALA A 175 -9.56 5.78 2.82
CA ALA A 175 -10.10 6.44 4.00
C ALA A 175 -9.07 7.37 4.66
N GLU A 176 -7.79 6.98 4.71
CA GLU A 176 -6.69 7.86 5.15
C GLU A 176 -6.52 9.08 4.23
N ALA A 177 -6.60 8.90 2.90
CA ALA A 177 -6.44 9.99 1.94
C ALA A 177 -7.66 10.92 1.87
N TYR A 178 -8.85 10.44 2.27
CA TYR A 178 -10.11 11.16 2.15
C TYR A 178 -10.99 11.04 3.41
N PRO A 179 -10.51 11.45 4.61
CA PRO A 179 -11.20 11.21 5.87
C PRO A 179 -12.59 11.85 5.93
N GLN A 180 -12.75 13.04 5.35
CA GLN A 180 -14.05 13.75 5.29
C GLN A 180 -15.06 13.14 4.30
N ARG A 181 -14.62 12.28 3.36
CA ARG A 181 -15.47 11.73 2.28
C ARG A 181 -15.70 10.24 2.39
N LEU A 182 -14.80 9.53 3.06
CA LEU A 182 -14.94 8.14 3.45
C LEU A 182 -14.70 8.05 4.96
N PRO A 183 -15.60 8.63 5.78
CA PRO A 183 -15.49 8.50 7.22
C PRO A 183 -15.68 7.03 7.60
N LEU A 184 -14.71 6.49 8.32
CA LEU A 184 -14.78 5.18 8.93
C LEU A 184 -14.68 5.38 10.45
N SER A 185 -15.43 4.60 11.22
CA SER A 185 -15.28 4.61 12.68
C SER A 185 -13.86 4.19 13.07
N PRO A 186 -13.35 4.63 14.24
CA PRO A 186 -12.07 4.16 14.75
C PRO A 186 -11.97 2.63 14.80
N ALA A 187 -13.06 1.95 15.19
CA ALA A 187 -13.15 0.48 15.19
C ALA A 187 -13.03 -0.11 13.78
N ALA A 188 -13.68 0.47 12.78
CA ALA A 188 -13.56 0.01 11.39
C ALA A 188 -12.14 0.23 10.83
N MET A 189 -11.51 1.35 11.16
CA MET A 189 -10.13 1.63 10.76
C MET A 189 -9.14 0.66 11.42
N ALA A 190 -9.31 0.39 12.72
CA ALA A 190 -8.52 -0.59 13.46
C ALA A 190 -8.70 -2.00 12.88
N GLY A 191 -9.94 -2.41 12.60
CA GLY A 191 -10.25 -3.69 11.96
C GLY A 191 -9.61 -3.82 10.57
N LEU A 192 -9.70 -2.79 9.73
CA LEU A 192 -9.02 -2.78 8.42
C LEU A 192 -7.50 -2.94 8.56
N LYS A 193 -6.88 -2.29 9.56
CA LYS A 193 -5.45 -2.41 9.83
C LYS A 193 -5.11 -3.83 10.30
N ALA A 194 -5.88 -4.40 11.23
CA ALA A 194 -5.68 -5.75 11.74
C ALA A 194 -5.78 -6.80 10.63
N VAL A 195 -6.84 -6.75 9.82
CA VAL A 195 -7.03 -7.63 8.66
C VAL A 195 -5.90 -7.43 7.64
N GLN A 196 -5.50 -6.19 7.36
CA GLN A 196 -4.40 -5.94 6.44
C GLN A 196 -3.08 -6.58 6.91
N ASN A 197 -2.80 -6.51 8.22
CA ASN A 197 -1.60 -7.10 8.80
C ASN A 197 -1.66 -8.63 8.71
N ALA A 198 -2.75 -9.26 9.15
CA ALA A 198 -2.89 -10.72 9.09
C ALA A 198 -2.82 -11.27 7.64
N LEU A 199 -3.51 -10.62 6.69
CA LEU A 199 -3.39 -10.97 5.26
C LEU A 199 -2.01 -10.60 4.68
N GLY A 200 -1.29 -9.66 5.29
CA GLY A 200 0.11 -9.37 5.00
C GLY A 200 0.98 -10.55 5.38
N ASP A 201 0.93 -10.95 6.64
CA ASP A 201 1.69 -12.05 7.23
C ASP A 201 1.46 -13.38 6.47
N TRP A 202 0.21 -13.67 6.11
CA TRP A 202 -0.14 -14.82 5.27
C TRP A 202 0.51 -14.76 3.88
N HIS A 203 0.42 -13.60 3.22
CA HIS A 203 0.92 -13.44 1.86
C HIS A 203 2.45 -13.44 1.80
N ASP A 204 3.13 -12.92 2.82
CA ASP A 204 4.59 -12.94 2.86
C ASP A 204 5.08 -14.40 2.93
N ARG A 205 4.43 -15.25 3.73
CA ARG A 205 4.71 -16.71 3.79
C ARG A 205 4.35 -17.44 2.50
N GLU A 206 3.23 -17.08 1.86
CA GLU A 206 2.88 -17.59 0.53
C GLU A 206 4.01 -17.33 -0.47
N VAL A 207 4.54 -16.10 -0.50
CA VAL A 207 5.66 -15.72 -1.38
C VAL A 207 6.94 -16.50 -1.03
N TRP A 208 7.27 -16.67 0.25
CA TRP A 208 8.46 -17.41 0.67
C TRP A 208 8.37 -18.91 0.32
N CYS A 209 7.21 -19.54 0.52
CA CYS A 209 6.97 -20.92 0.10
C CYS A 209 7.19 -21.09 -1.41
N LEU A 210 6.64 -20.20 -2.24
CA LEU A 210 6.83 -20.22 -3.69
C LEU A 210 8.30 -20.00 -4.10
N GLN A 211 9.04 -19.17 -3.36
CA GLN A 211 10.48 -18.98 -3.60
C GLN A 211 11.27 -20.24 -3.26
N ALA A 212 10.93 -20.94 -2.17
CA ALA A 212 11.58 -22.17 -1.75
C ALA A 212 11.40 -23.33 -2.76
N GLU A 213 10.35 -23.32 -3.59
CA GLU A 213 10.20 -24.28 -4.71
C GLU A 213 11.36 -24.19 -5.71
N HIS A 214 12.01 -23.02 -5.82
CA HIS A 214 13.04 -22.73 -6.82
C HIS A 214 14.42 -22.46 -6.20
N GLN A 215 14.52 -22.37 -4.87
CA GLN A 215 15.73 -21.99 -4.14
C GLN A 215 15.99 -22.98 -3.00
N ALA A 216 16.90 -23.94 -3.23
CA ALA A 216 17.16 -25.04 -2.31
C ALA A 216 17.68 -24.59 -0.94
N ASP A 217 18.36 -23.44 -0.86
CA ASP A 217 18.88 -22.89 0.38
C ASP A 217 17.78 -22.40 1.34
N LEU A 218 16.53 -22.27 0.87
CA LEU A 218 15.36 -21.92 1.67
C LEU A 218 14.59 -23.14 2.21
N TRP A 219 14.89 -24.35 1.71
CA TRP A 219 14.19 -25.58 2.11
C TRP A 219 14.13 -25.83 3.63
N PRO A 220 15.17 -25.51 4.44
CA PRO A 220 15.10 -25.70 5.88
C PRO A 220 13.93 -24.96 6.56
N LEU A 221 13.44 -23.85 5.99
CA LEU A 221 12.34 -23.06 6.55
C LEU A 221 10.98 -23.41 5.95
N LEU A 222 10.93 -24.14 4.84
CA LEU A 222 9.69 -24.42 4.11
C LEU A 222 8.59 -25.06 4.98
N PRO A 223 8.84 -26.13 5.76
CA PRO A 223 7.79 -26.73 6.60
C PRO A 223 7.23 -25.75 7.64
N ARG A 224 8.09 -24.87 8.17
CA ARG A 224 7.70 -23.86 9.14
C ARG A 224 6.83 -22.78 8.49
N TRP A 225 7.27 -22.24 7.35
CA TRP A 225 6.50 -21.22 6.64
C TRP A 225 5.13 -21.73 6.19
N GLN A 226 5.02 -23.00 5.76
CA GLN A 226 3.74 -23.63 5.46
C GLN A 226 2.82 -23.70 6.69
N ALA A 227 3.35 -24.12 7.84
CA ALA A 227 2.57 -24.16 9.09
C ALA A 227 2.10 -22.75 9.51
N GLU A 228 3.00 -21.78 9.49
CA GLU A 228 2.67 -20.40 9.85
C GLU A 228 1.73 -19.74 8.83
N GLN A 229 1.80 -20.11 7.54
CA GLN A 229 0.90 -19.63 6.50
C GLN A 229 -0.54 -20.03 6.82
N HIS A 230 -0.76 -21.30 7.19
CA HIS A 230 -2.08 -21.78 7.62
C HIS A 230 -2.59 -21.04 8.86
N GLN A 231 -1.73 -20.82 9.86
CA GLN A 231 -2.09 -20.08 11.07
C GLN A 231 -2.45 -18.61 10.78
N ALA A 232 -1.65 -17.94 9.95
CA ALA A 232 -1.89 -16.56 9.54
C ALA A 232 -3.20 -16.43 8.75
N LEU A 233 -3.52 -17.40 7.88
CA LEU A 233 -4.78 -17.45 7.16
C LEU A 233 -5.98 -17.62 8.12
N ALA A 234 -5.91 -18.58 9.05
CA ALA A 234 -6.96 -18.79 10.03
C ALA A 234 -7.21 -17.53 10.89
N ARG A 235 -6.13 -16.85 11.32
CA ARG A 235 -6.22 -15.56 12.02
C ARG A 235 -6.87 -14.48 11.16
N ALA A 236 -6.50 -14.40 9.89
CA ALA A 236 -7.08 -13.44 8.95
C ALA A 236 -8.58 -13.68 8.78
N ASP A 237 -9.02 -14.93 8.69
CA ASP A 237 -10.45 -15.29 8.56
C ASP A 237 -11.27 -14.85 9.76
N ILE A 238 -10.78 -15.07 10.99
CA ILE A 238 -11.43 -14.58 12.23
C ILE A 238 -11.59 -13.05 12.18
N LEU A 239 -10.53 -12.33 11.81
CA LEU A 239 -10.56 -10.87 11.74
C LEU A 239 -11.46 -10.35 10.62
N LEU A 240 -11.56 -11.06 9.50
CA LEU A 240 -12.45 -10.72 8.38
C LEU A 240 -13.93 -10.81 8.78
N VAL A 241 -14.30 -11.84 9.54
CA VAL A 241 -15.66 -11.98 10.11
C VAL A 241 -15.97 -10.81 11.04
N ALA A 242 -15.04 -10.46 11.94
CA ALA A 242 -15.19 -9.34 12.87
C ALA A 242 -15.25 -7.96 12.18
N LEU A 243 -14.62 -7.81 11.01
CA LEU A 243 -14.59 -6.57 10.24
C LEU A 243 -15.95 -6.23 9.60
N SER A 244 -16.71 -7.24 9.18
CA SER A 244 -17.98 -7.07 8.46
C SER A 244 -18.99 -6.16 9.19
N PRO A 245 -19.35 -6.38 10.47
CA PRO A 245 -20.28 -5.51 11.19
C PRO A 245 -19.71 -4.09 11.40
N ALA A 246 -18.41 -3.96 11.66
CA ALA A 246 -17.75 -2.67 11.86
C ALA A 246 -17.80 -1.77 10.60
N LEU A 247 -17.79 -2.38 9.40
CA LEU A 247 -17.95 -1.65 8.14
C LEU A 247 -19.39 -1.28 7.79
N VAL A 248 -20.39 -1.87 8.44
CA VAL A 248 -21.83 -1.61 8.22
C VAL A 248 -22.37 -0.55 9.17
N ALA A 249 -21.84 -0.46 10.38
CA ALA A 249 -22.21 0.56 11.36
C ALA A 249 -22.27 1.94 10.69
N LYS A 250 -23.47 2.52 10.62
CA LYS A 250 -23.67 3.88 10.10
C LYS A 250 -22.73 4.79 10.87
N THR A 251 -21.96 5.58 10.15
CA THR A 251 -21.27 6.75 10.70
C THR A 251 -22.34 7.65 11.31
N GLY A 252 -22.58 7.51 12.61
CA GLY A 252 -23.35 8.47 13.37
C GLY A 252 -22.66 9.82 13.29
N GLY A 253 -23.39 10.85 12.88
CA GLY A 253 -22.97 12.24 13.02
C GLY A 253 -22.26 12.85 11.80
N ALA A 254 -23.03 13.29 10.81
CA ALA A 254 -22.88 14.63 10.24
C ALA A 254 -24.22 14.99 9.59
N SER A 255 -25.01 15.74 10.36
CA SER A 255 -26.34 16.21 9.99
C SER A 255 -26.33 16.97 8.68
N ARG A 256 -27.45 16.85 7.96
CA ARG A 256 -27.84 17.79 6.91
C ARG A 256 -27.90 19.19 7.52
N SER A 257 -27.08 20.11 7.03
CA SER A 257 -27.33 21.55 6.98
C SER A 257 -26.47 22.13 5.87
#